data_AF-A0A7S4B8T3-F1
#
_entry.id   AF-A0A7S4B8T3-F1
#
_cell.length_a   1.000
_cell.length_b   1.000
_cell.length_c   1.000
_cell.angle_alpha   90.00
_cell.angle_beta   90.00
_cell.angle_gamma   90.00
#
_symmetry.space_group_name_H-M   'P 1'
#
loop_
_entity.id
_entity.type
_entity.pdbx_description
1 polymer ?
#
loop_
_entity_poly.entity_id
_entity_poly.type
_entity_poly.pdbx_seq_one_letter_code
_entity_poly.pdbx_strand_id
1 'polypeptide(L)'
;DSMQLRSRTPGGGDAKPVSNGEDTPNTARSKLLKGTARTASGEEVPKDVLRRKEAEALDARKGVDRPLQFLCALAVVLPYAWAFATQESPSAYNQVNSWAQRSWMQLTDGVINPDFQVAVALLFIERLCYTWVHSFSGSFKTFCDSPIGKMMGKKPLDTVLTIFWINKVIQLGTFFGWYFYIIDFNSPFQSGFAWEKVTRLQWVMLIQGLIIGQGLNVAIYRAIGKRGVYYGHRLGEPSPWVTGFPFSVMPHPQYCGVCFTVIGVNAFCATDTHIAAGWFNLTAIQVLFYCYMAFVEDYL
;
A
#
# COMPACT_ATOMS: atom_id res chain seq x y z
N ASP A 1 -21.67 69.60 28.40
CA ASP A 1 -20.22 69.63 28.59
C ASP A 1 -19.45 69.43 27.30
N SER A 2 -19.11 70.57 26.73
CA SER A 2 -18.22 70.79 25.60
C SER A 2 -16.77 70.51 26.02
N MET A 3 -16.07 69.63 25.30
CA MET A 3 -14.62 69.48 25.44
C MET A 3 -13.92 69.55 24.09
N GLN A 4 -12.83 70.31 24.12
CA GLN A 4 -12.24 71.04 23.02
C GLN A 4 -11.30 70.22 22.14
N LEU A 5 -11.26 70.65 20.87
CA LEU A 5 -10.22 70.40 19.89
C LEU A 5 -8.81 70.67 20.44
N ARG A 6 -7.88 69.75 20.19
CA ARG A 6 -6.45 70.08 20.00
C ARG A 6 -5.87 69.33 18.80
N SER A 7 -5.50 70.13 17.81
CA SER A 7 -4.71 69.83 16.63
C SER A 7 -3.25 69.55 16.99
N ARG A 8 -2.69 68.44 16.48
CA ARG A 8 -1.24 68.26 16.29
C ARG A 8 -0.97 67.39 15.06
N THR A 9 -0.40 68.00 14.04
CA THR A 9 0.53 67.45 13.04
C THR A 9 1.68 68.48 12.94
N PRO A 10 2.87 68.20 12.38
CA PRO A 10 3.29 67.01 11.61
C PRO A 10 4.64 66.40 12.04
N GLY A 11 4.86 65.14 11.71
CA GLY A 11 6.18 64.50 11.72
C GLY A 11 6.36 63.72 10.43
N GLY A 12 6.97 64.35 9.42
CA GLY A 12 7.35 63.72 8.16
C GLY A 12 8.48 62.73 8.42
N GLY A 13 8.19 61.45 8.21
CA GLY A 13 9.18 60.40 8.09
C GLY A 13 9.13 59.85 6.67
N ASP A 14 10.25 59.91 5.96
CA ASP A 14 10.45 59.35 4.63
C ASP A 14 10.18 57.84 4.64
N ALA A 15 8.99 57.46 4.18
CA ALA A 15 8.65 56.07 3.89
C ALA A 15 9.34 55.66 2.59
N LYS A 16 10.34 54.79 2.69
CA LYS A 16 10.86 54.03 1.55
C LYS A 16 9.70 53.28 0.87
N PRO A 17 9.64 53.22 -0.46
CA PRO A 17 8.64 52.44 -1.16
C PRO A 17 8.85 50.96 -0.82
N VAL A 18 7.99 50.41 0.02
CA VAL A 18 7.82 48.96 0.14
C VAL A 18 7.20 48.53 -1.19
N SER A 19 8.03 47.96 -2.07
CA SER A 19 7.54 47.29 -3.25
C SER A 19 6.72 46.09 -2.80
N ASN A 20 5.40 46.27 -2.71
CA ASN A 20 4.44 45.18 -2.67
C ASN A 20 4.54 44.45 -4.02
N GLY A 21 5.50 43.54 -4.12
CA GLY A 21 5.46 42.49 -5.11
C GLY A 21 4.26 41.63 -4.78
N GLU A 22 3.10 42.00 -5.32
CA GLU A 22 1.99 41.08 -5.50
C GLU A 22 2.50 39.94 -6.37
N ASP A 23 3.06 38.92 -5.74
CA ASP A 23 3.19 37.60 -6.34
C ASP A 23 1.77 37.14 -6.64
N THR A 24 1.28 37.50 -7.83
CA THR A 24 -0.03 37.08 -8.29
C THR A 24 -0.11 35.55 -8.17
N PRO A 25 -1.24 34.98 -7.70
CA PRO A 25 -1.41 33.54 -7.52
C PRO A 25 -1.05 32.70 -8.78
N ASN A 26 -1.04 33.33 -9.96
CA ASN A 26 -0.65 32.72 -11.22
C ASN A 26 0.85 32.38 -11.34
N THR A 27 1.76 33.15 -10.74
CA THR A 27 3.20 32.87 -10.86
C THR A 27 3.61 31.64 -10.03
N ALA A 28 2.96 31.42 -8.89
CA ALA A 28 3.14 30.21 -8.07
C ALA A 28 2.58 28.97 -8.77
N ARG A 29 1.43 29.10 -9.46
CA ARG A 29 0.80 28.01 -10.24
C ARG A 29 1.67 27.58 -11.43
N SER A 30 2.37 28.52 -12.07
CA SER A 30 3.28 28.25 -13.20
C SER A 30 4.52 27.43 -12.81
N LYS A 31 5.09 27.62 -11.61
CA LYS A 31 6.25 26.84 -11.15
C LYS A 31 5.90 25.43 -10.64
N LEU A 32 4.65 25.19 -10.23
CA LEU A 32 4.16 23.87 -9.80
C LEU A 32 3.88 22.90 -10.95
N LEU A 33 3.81 23.37 -12.20
CA LEU A 33 3.53 22.55 -13.39
C LEU A 33 4.69 21.63 -13.82
N LYS A 34 5.83 21.61 -13.12
CA LYS A 34 6.90 20.62 -13.35
C LYS A 34 6.54 19.19 -12.88
N GLY A 35 5.30 18.94 -12.45
CA GLY A 35 4.84 17.66 -11.93
C GLY A 35 3.48 17.22 -12.47
N THR A 36 3.17 17.44 -13.74
CA THR A 36 1.98 16.85 -14.38
C THR A 36 2.29 15.44 -14.91
N ALA A 37 1.30 14.55 -14.83
CA ALA A 37 1.28 13.27 -15.52
C ALA A 37 0.22 13.32 -16.63
N ARG A 38 0.35 12.48 -17.65
CA ARG A 38 -0.68 12.38 -18.71
C ARG A 38 -1.58 11.19 -18.46
N THR A 39 -2.89 11.40 -18.51
CA THR A 39 -3.87 10.31 -18.52
C THR A 39 -3.85 9.58 -19.86
N ALA A 40 -4.54 8.44 -19.92
CA ALA A 40 -4.73 7.70 -21.17
C ALA A 40 -5.48 8.49 -22.26
N SER A 41 -6.16 9.59 -21.91
CA SER A 41 -6.82 10.48 -22.87
C SER A 41 -5.91 11.60 -23.39
N GLY A 42 -4.69 11.71 -22.87
CA GLY A 42 -3.76 12.80 -23.16
C GLY A 42 -3.95 14.03 -22.27
N GLU A 43 -4.99 14.07 -21.43
CA GLU A 43 -5.20 15.13 -20.45
C GLU A 43 -4.05 15.17 -19.43
N GLU A 44 -3.55 16.37 -19.16
CA GLU A 44 -2.55 16.60 -18.11
C GLU A 44 -3.24 16.67 -16.74
N VAL A 45 -2.89 15.73 -15.86
CA VAL A 45 -3.36 15.67 -14.48
C VAL A 45 -2.21 15.92 -13.53
N PRO A 46 -2.42 16.62 -12.40
CA PRO A 46 -1.37 16.74 -11.39
C PRO A 46 -0.97 15.35 -10.85
N LYS A 47 0.33 15.13 -10.59
CA LYS A 47 0.81 13.93 -9.89
C LYS A 47 0.05 13.71 -8.58
N ASP A 48 -0.07 12.45 -8.16
CA ASP A 48 -0.91 12.05 -7.03
C ASP A 48 -0.45 12.71 -5.73
N VAL A 49 0.86 12.89 -5.53
CA VAL A 49 1.41 13.65 -4.40
C VAL A 49 0.98 15.12 -4.41
N LEU A 50 0.87 15.76 -5.58
CA LEU A 50 0.39 17.13 -5.67
C LEU A 50 -1.10 17.21 -5.35
N ARG A 51 -1.91 16.30 -5.89
CA ARG A 51 -3.34 16.20 -5.55
C ARG A 51 -3.56 15.95 -4.06
N ARG A 52 -2.71 15.11 -3.44
CA ARG A 52 -2.72 14.86 -2.00
C ARG A 52 -2.45 16.14 -1.21
N LYS A 53 -1.37 16.86 -1.55
CA LYS A 53 -1.02 18.12 -0.90
C LYS A 53 -2.10 19.19 -1.06
N GLU A 54 -2.70 19.29 -2.24
CA GLU A 54 -3.81 20.21 -2.49
C GLU A 54 -5.04 19.87 -1.65
N ALA A 55 -5.40 18.59 -1.58
CA ALA A 55 -6.51 18.13 -0.75
C ALA A 55 -6.23 18.32 0.74
N GLU A 56 -5.02 18.01 1.21
CA GLU A 56 -4.59 18.25 2.59
C GLU A 56 -4.59 19.75 2.94
N ALA A 57 -4.22 20.62 2.01
CA ALA A 57 -4.28 22.06 2.21
C ALA A 57 -5.73 22.57 2.32
N LEU A 58 -6.65 22.02 1.53
CA LEU A 58 -8.08 22.33 1.60
C LEU A 58 -8.72 21.80 2.89
N ASP A 59 -8.30 20.61 3.33
CA ASP A 59 -8.75 19.96 4.56
C ASP A 59 -7.88 20.30 5.78
N ALA A 60 -6.99 21.30 5.72
CA ALA A 60 -6.05 21.61 6.81
C ALA A 60 -6.70 21.88 8.18
N ARG A 61 -8.02 22.14 8.20
CA ARG A 61 -8.83 22.24 9.42
C ARG A 61 -9.10 20.89 10.10
N LYS A 62 -9.05 19.79 9.35
CA LYS A 62 -9.11 18.40 9.81
C LYS A 62 -7.68 17.85 9.84
N GLY A 63 -6.93 18.24 10.85
CA GLY A 63 -5.60 17.67 11.07
C GLY A 63 -5.62 16.14 11.16
N VAL A 64 -4.44 15.52 11.11
CA VAL A 64 -4.28 14.07 11.29
C VAL A 64 -5.06 13.61 12.53
N ASP A 65 -5.85 12.54 12.38
CA ASP A 65 -6.66 11.97 13.46
C ASP A 65 -5.76 11.22 14.46
N ARG A 66 -5.02 11.98 15.28
CA ARG A 66 -4.09 11.45 16.28
C ARG A 66 -4.75 10.48 17.26
N PRO A 67 -5.97 10.75 17.78
CA PRO A 67 -6.68 9.78 18.61
C PRO A 67 -6.91 8.45 17.88
N LEU A 68 -7.40 8.47 16.63
CA LEU A 68 -7.60 7.25 15.86
C LEU A 68 -6.29 6.53 15.55
N GLN A 69 -5.22 7.25 15.19
CA GLN A 69 -3.88 6.67 14.99
C GLN A 69 -3.38 5.96 16.24
N PHE A 70 -3.56 6.59 17.42
CA PHE A 70 -3.19 5.99 18.69
C PHE A 70 -3.99 4.72 18.99
N LEU A 71 -5.31 4.73 18.76
CA LEU A 71 -6.17 3.55 18.91
C LEU A 71 -5.77 2.42 17.95
N CYS A 72 -5.48 2.74 16.68
CA CYS A 72 -4.97 1.78 15.72
C CYS A 72 -3.61 1.20 16.17
N ALA A 73 -2.72 2.04 16.70
CA ALA A 73 -1.42 1.59 17.22
C ALA A 73 -1.60 0.63 18.42
N LEU A 74 -2.50 0.93 19.35
CA LEU A 74 -2.83 0.03 20.47
C LEU A 74 -3.41 -1.30 19.98
N ALA A 75 -4.34 -1.26 19.02
CA ALA A 75 -4.95 -2.46 18.44
C ALA A 75 -3.92 -3.39 17.76
N VAL A 76 -2.83 -2.81 17.25
CA VAL A 76 -1.68 -3.57 16.73
C VAL A 76 -0.79 -4.06 17.87
N VAL A 77 -0.31 -3.17 18.75
CA VAL A 77 0.76 -3.49 19.71
C VAL A 77 0.30 -4.40 20.85
N LEU A 78 -0.90 -4.20 21.40
CA LEU A 78 -1.33 -4.92 22.61
C LEU A 78 -1.42 -6.45 22.42
N PRO A 79 -1.99 -6.99 21.33
CA PRO A 79 -2.02 -8.44 21.12
C PRO A 79 -0.62 -9.06 20.95
N TYR A 80 0.31 -8.35 20.30
CA TYR A 80 1.71 -8.81 20.22
C TYR A 80 2.36 -8.80 21.60
N ALA A 81 2.24 -7.70 22.36
CA ALA A 81 2.78 -7.62 23.71
C ALA A 81 2.25 -8.77 24.60
N TRP A 82 0.95 -9.08 24.48
CA TRP A 82 0.34 -10.22 25.16
C TRP A 82 0.92 -11.57 24.71
N ALA A 83 1.07 -11.80 23.40
CA ALA A 83 1.67 -13.04 22.89
C ALA A 83 3.11 -13.20 23.39
N PHE A 84 3.91 -12.13 23.35
CA PHE A 84 5.29 -12.14 23.84
C PHE A 84 5.40 -12.38 25.35
N ALA A 85 4.48 -11.81 26.13
CA ALA A 85 4.47 -11.97 27.58
C ALA A 85 4.00 -13.35 28.06
N THR A 86 3.15 -14.03 27.30
CA THR A 86 2.46 -15.24 27.78
C THR A 86 2.92 -16.53 27.10
N GLN A 87 3.56 -16.46 25.93
CA GLN A 87 3.96 -17.66 25.18
C GLN A 87 5.28 -18.23 25.72
N GLU A 88 5.24 -19.46 26.23
CA GLU A 88 6.37 -20.07 26.95
C GLU A 88 7.20 -21.03 26.06
N SER A 89 6.56 -21.86 25.25
CA SER A 89 7.23 -22.97 24.54
C SER A 89 6.77 -23.10 23.07
N PRO A 90 7.60 -22.68 22.09
CA PRO A 90 8.77 -21.81 22.28
C PRO A 90 8.35 -20.42 22.74
N SER A 91 9.23 -19.68 23.44
CA SER A 91 8.96 -18.27 23.68
C SER A 91 8.82 -17.50 22.37
N ALA A 92 7.97 -16.48 22.33
CA ALA A 92 7.73 -15.71 21.10
C ALA A 92 9.04 -15.12 20.53
N TYR A 93 9.94 -14.67 21.41
CA TYR A 93 11.27 -14.19 21.02
C TYR A 93 12.10 -15.29 20.35
N ASN A 94 12.20 -16.48 20.98
CA ASN A 94 12.98 -17.59 20.42
C ASN A 94 12.41 -18.06 19.09
N GLN A 95 11.08 -18.05 18.96
CA GLN A 95 10.39 -18.39 17.73
C GLN A 95 10.74 -17.42 16.59
N VAL A 96 10.60 -16.10 16.82
CA VAL A 96 10.93 -15.08 15.80
C VAL A 96 12.42 -15.13 15.45
N ASN A 97 13.30 -15.33 16.43
CA ASN A 97 14.74 -15.47 16.18
C ASN A 97 15.05 -16.71 15.33
N SER A 98 14.45 -17.86 15.64
CA SER A 98 14.57 -19.09 14.84
C SER A 98 14.09 -18.87 13.39
N TRP A 99 12.95 -18.20 13.22
CA TRP A 99 12.41 -17.86 11.90
C TRP A 99 13.37 -17.00 11.09
N ALA A 100 13.92 -15.95 11.71
CA ALA A 100 14.89 -15.05 11.09
C ALA A 100 16.17 -15.78 10.69
N GLN A 101 16.75 -16.58 11.60
CA GLN A 101 17.96 -17.36 11.35
C GLN A 101 17.78 -18.35 10.19
N ARG A 102 16.68 -19.10 10.16
CA ARG A 102 16.41 -20.05 9.07
C ARG A 102 16.16 -19.38 7.73
N SER A 103 15.45 -18.25 7.74
CA SER A 103 15.25 -17.45 6.53
C SER A 103 16.58 -16.90 6.01
N TRP A 104 17.47 -16.48 6.91
CA TRP A 104 18.80 -16.02 6.56
C TRP A 104 19.66 -17.14 5.97
N MET A 105 19.69 -18.32 6.60
CA MET A 105 20.43 -19.49 6.10
C MET A 105 20.00 -19.86 4.67
N GLN A 106 18.70 -19.81 4.36
CA GLN A 106 18.23 -20.07 2.99
C GLN A 106 18.84 -19.11 1.95
N LEU A 107 19.09 -17.85 2.32
CA LEU A 107 19.71 -16.87 1.42
C LEU A 107 21.22 -17.06 1.30
N THR A 108 21.92 -17.41 2.40
CA THR A 108 23.39 -17.49 2.42
C THR A 108 23.93 -18.81 1.91
N ASP A 109 23.19 -19.90 2.05
CA ASP A 109 23.68 -21.24 1.74
C ASP A 109 23.63 -21.56 0.23
N GLY A 110 23.37 -20.55 -0.61
CA GLY A 110 23.36 -20.66 -2.07
C GLY A 110 22.15 -21.38 -2.65
N VAL A 111 21.16 -21.72 -1.82
CA VAL A 111 19.94 -22.44 -2.23
C VAL A 111 18.83 -21.45 -2.63
N ILE A 112 19.17 -20.47 -3.48
CA ILE A 112 18.16 -19.83 -4.32
C ILE A 112 17.96 -20.76 -5.51
N ASN A 113 17.15 -21.80 -5.31
CA ASN A 113 16.85 -22.74 -6.37
C ASN A 113 16.04 -22.06 -7.50
N PRO A 114 16.09 -22.58 -8.73
CA PRO A 114 15.31 -22.05 -9.85
C PRO A 114 13.81 -21.95 -9.53
N ASP A 115 13.27 -22.88 -8.75
CA ASP A 115 11.85 -22.90 -8.38
C ASP A 115 11.44 -21.68 -7.55
N PHE A 116 12.29 -21.25 -6.60
CA PHE A 116 12.09 -20.05 -5.80
C PHE A 116 12.15 -18.80 -6.68
N GLN A 117 13.08 -18.77 -7.65
CA GLN A 117 13.16 -17.67 -8.61
C GLN A 117 11.92 -17.59 -9.49
N VAL A 118 11.38 -18.74 -9.92
CA VAL A 118 10.10 -18.80 -10.64
C VAL A 118 8.97 -18.29 -9.77
N ALA A 119 8.89 -18.69 -8.49
CA ALA A 119 7.89 -18.17 -7.57
C ALA A 119 7.99 -16.64 -7.42
N VAL A 120 9.19 -16.09 -7.24
CA VAL A 120 9.44 -14.64 -7.18
C VAL A 120 9.02 -13.94 -8.48
N ALA A 121 9.39 -14.51 -9.64
CA ALA A 121 9.02 -13.97 -10.94
C ALA A 121 7.49 -13.94 -11.14
N LEU A 122 6.78 -15.00 -10.74
CA LEU A 122 5.32 -15.06 -10.80
C LEU A 122 4.67 -13.99 -9.91
N LEU A 123 5.18 -13.77 -8.70
CA LEU A 123 4.70 -12.68 -7.83
C LEU A 123 4.98 -11.29 -8.41
N PHE A 124 6.04 -11.13 -9.19
CA PHE A 124 6.41 -9.87 -9.82
C PHE A 124 5.49 -9.49 -10.99
N ILE A 125 4.86 -10.46 -11.67
CA ILE A 125 3.94 -10.19 -12.80
C ILE A 125 2.83 -9.22 -12.40
N GLU A 126 2.24 -9.38 -11.21
CA GLU A 126 1.22 -8.47 -10.71
C GLU A 126 1.76 -7.03 -10.71
N ARG A 127 2.97 -6.81 -10.22
CA ARG A 127 3.58 -5.47 -10.12
C ARG A 127 3.84 -4.84 -11.48
N LEU A 128 4.28 -5.63 -12.45
CA LEU A 128 4.44 -5.16 -13.83
C LEU A 128 3.10 -4.70 -14.41
N CYS A 129 2.02 -5.45 -14.18
CA CYS A 129 0.68 -5.04 -14.64
C CYS A 129 0.22 -3.74 -13.97
N TYR A 130 0.40 -3.60 -12.65
CA TYR A 130 0.04 -2.37 -11.94
C TYR A 130 0.84 -1.16 -12.45
N THR A 131 2.16 -1.31 -12.59
CA THR A 131 3.03 -0.25 -13.15
C THR A 131 2.63 0.10 -14.58
N TRP A 132 2.26 -0.88 -15.40
CA TRP A 132 1.78 -0.65 -16.77
C TRP A 132 0.49 0.17 -16.79
N VAL A 133 -0.51 -0.20 -15.98
CA VAL A 133 -1.78 0.54 -15.87
C VAL A 133 -1.55 1.96 -15.35
N HIS A 134 -0.72 2.11 -14.33
CA HIS A 134 -0.48 3.38 -13.66
C HIS A 134 0.38 4.34 -14.49
N SER A 135 1.60 3.94 -14.83
CA SER A 135 2.62 4.81 -15.43
C SER A 135 2.55 4.85 -16.95
N PHE A 136 1.90 3.87 -17.58
CA PHE A 136 1.78 3.76 -19.04
C PHE A 136 0.32 3.60 -19.49
N SER A 137 -0.58 4.30 -18.80
CA SER A 137 -2.04 4.23 -19.01
C SER A 137 -2.49 4.40 -20.47
N GLY A 138 -1.78 5.22 -21.27
CA GLY A 138 -2.04 5.37 -22.71
C GLY A 138 -1.76 4.09 -23.51
N SER A 139 -0.61 3.44 -23.28
CA SER A 139 -0.28 2.14 -23.88
C SER A 139 -1.28 1.06 -23.44
N PHE A 140 -1.65 1.06 -22.16
CA PHE A 140 -2.66 0.15 -21.64
C PHE A 140 -4.02 0.34 -22.31
N LYS A 141 -4.45 1.58 -22.57
CA LYS A 141 -5.70 1.86 -23.30
C LYS A 141 -5.65 1.36 -24.74
N THR A 142 -4.54 1.55 -25.44
CA THR A 142 -4.33 0.95 -26.79
C THR A 142 -4.42 -0.57 -26.74
N PHE A 143 -3.88 -1.21 -25.70
CA PHE A 143 -4.07 -2.65 -25.49
C PHE A 143 -5.53 -3.02 -25.27
N CYS A 144 -6.30 -2.23 -24.51
CA CYS A 144 -7.73 -2.47 -24.30
C CYS A 144 -8.52 -2.45 -25.63
N ASP A 145 -8.07 -1.69 -26.63
CA ASP A 145 -8.70 -1.64 -27.96
C ASP A 145 -8.34 -2.83 -28.87
N SER A 146 -7.33 -3.63 -28.50
CA SER A 146 -6.95 -4.85 -29.21
C SER A 146 -7.99 -5.96 -29.05
N PRO A 147 -7.99 -7.01 -29.91
CA PRO A 147 -8.91 -8.15 -29.76
C PRO A 147 -8.81 -8.82 -28.38
N ILE A 148 -7.59 -9.00 -27.86
CA ILE A 148 -7.35 -9.61 -26.55
C ILE A 148 -7.90 -8.71 -25.43
N GLY A 149 -7.62 -7.39 -25.50
CA GLY A 149 -8.12 -6.42 -24.52
C GLY A 149 -9.65 -6.38 -24.44
N LYS A 150 -10.32 -6.43 -25.60
CA LYS A 150 -11.79 -6.49 -25.71
C LYS A 150 -12.40 -7.78 -25.18
N MET A 151 -11.68 -8.91 -25.28
CA MET A 151 -12.10 -10.16 -24.63
C MET A 151 -12.04 -10.07 -23.10
N MET A 152 -11.08 -9.31 -22.56
CA MET A 152 -10.93 -9.13 -21.12
C MET A 152 -11.94 -8.14 -20.51
N GLY A 153 -12.46 -7.19 -21.30
CA GLY A 153 -13.42 -6.20 -20.81
C GLY A 153 -13.93 -5.27 -21.90
N LYS A 154 -15.15 -4.75 -21.72
CA LYS A 154 -15.76 -3.79 -22.67
C LYS A 154 -15.19 -2.37 -22.51
N LYS A 155 -14.74 -2.04 -21.30
CA LYS A 155 -14.14 -0.75 -20.95
C LYS A 155 -12.74 -0.99 -20.37
N PRO A 156 -11.81 -0.02 -20.47
CA PRO A 156 -10.46 -0.17 -19.92
C PRO A 156 -10.45 -0.55 -18.43
N LEU A 157 -11.36 0.04 -17.63
CA LEU A 157 -11.49 -0.32 -16.21
C LEU A 157 -11.89 -1.78 -16.03
N ASP A 158 -12.76 -2.32 -16.88
CA ASP A 158 -13.16 -3.73 -16.81
C ASP A 158 -11.99 -4.66 -17.16
N THR A 159 -11.19 -4.28 -18.16
CA THR A 159 -9.96 -4.98 -18.52
C THR A 159 -8.94 -5.00 -17.36
N VAL A 160 -8.76 -3.89 -16.63
CA VAL A 160 -7.91 -3.85 -15.42
C VAL A 160 -8.37 -4.87 -14.39
N LEU A 161 -9.67 -4.94 -14.11
CA LEU A 161 -10.19 -5.88 -13.11
C LEU A 161 -9.94 -7.33 -13.49
N THR A 162 -10.15 -7.67 -14.76
CA THR A 162 -9.93 -9.03 -15.27
C THR A 162 -8.46 -9.40 -15.12
N ILE A 163 -7.54 -8.51 -15.54
CA ILE A 163 -6.10 -8.71 -15.37
C ILE A 163 -5.75 -8.85 -13.88
N PHE A 164 -6.33 -8.02 -13.01
CA PHE A 164 -6.01 -8.05 -11.59
C PHE A 164 -6.57 -9.31 -10.92
N TRP A 165 -7.72 -9.81 -11.36
CA TRP A 165 -8.25 -11.10 -10.91
C TRP A 165 -7.34 -12.26 -11.34
N ILE A 166 -6.89 -12.27 -12.60
CA ILE A 166 -5.89 -13.23 -13.09
C ILE A 166 -4.61 -13.15 -12.24
N ASN A 167 -4.12 -11.94 -11.95
CA ASN A 167 -2.97 -11.74 -11.10
C ASN A 167 -3.19 -12.23 -9.67
N LYS A 168 -4.40 -12.11 -9.11
CA LYS A 168 -4.73 -12.70 -7.81
C LYS A 168 -4.73 -14.22 -7.84
N VAL A 169 -5.22 -14.83 -8.92
CA VAL A 169 -5.13 -16.29 -9.11
C VAL A 169 -3.67 -16.73 -9.20
N ILE A 170 -2.83 -16.00 -9.96
CA ILE A 170 -1.39 -16.28 -10.05
C ILE A 170 -0.74 -16.13 -8.67
N GLN A 171 -0.94 -15.00 -7.99
CA GLN A 171 -0.37 -14.73 -6.67
C GLN A 171 -0.76 -15.80 -5.64
N LEU A 172 -2.05 -16.12 -5.54
CA LEU A 172 -2.55 -17.14 -4.62
C LEU A 172 -2.04 -18.53 -5.01
N GLY A 173 -2.04 -18.84 -6.31
CA GLY A 173 -1.50 -20.07 -6.87
C GLY A 173 0.01 -20.22 -6.65
N THR A 174 0.77 -19.13 -6.62
CA THR A 174 2.21 -19.16 -6.30
C THR A 174 2.43 -19.50 -4.82
N PHE A 175 1.69 -18.88 -3.90
CA PHE A 175 1.82 -19.21 -2.48
C PHE A 175 1.36 -20.64 -2.19
N PHE A 176 0.21 -21.07 -2.72
CA PHE A 176 -0.23 -22.46 -2.57
C PHE A 176 0.71 -23.43 -3.27
N GLY A 177 1.12 -23.14 -4.50
CA GLY A 177 2.05 -23.98 -5.26
C GLY A 177 3.37 -24.15 -4.52
N TRP A 178 3.95 -23.06 -4.01
CA TRP A 178 5.18 -23.12 -3.21
C TRP A 178 4.99 -23.92 -1.92
N TYR A 179 3.90 -23.65 -1.20
CA TYR A 179 3.55 -24.38 0.02
C TYR A 179 3.42 -25.89 -0.23
N PHE A 180 2.64 -26.28 -1.24
CA PHE A 180 2.41 -27.67 -1.62
C PHE A 180 3.60 -28.33 -2.32
N TYR A 181 4.52 -27.56 -2.90
CA TYR A 181 5.74 -28.06 -3.52
C TYR A 181 6.80 -28.47 -2.49
N ILE A 182 6.91 -27.70 -1.40
CA ILE A 182 7.86 -27.98 -0.31
C ILE A 182 7.50 -29.27 0.43
N ILE A 183 6.22 -29.61 0.43
CA ILE A 183 5.70 -30.84 1.02
C ILE A 183 5.52 -31.89 -0.06
N ASP A 184 5.71 -33.17 0.23
CA ASP A 184 5.38 -34.22 -0.73
C ASP A 184 3.88 -34.13 -1.06
N PHE A 185 3.57 -33.80 -2.32
CA PHE A 185 2.20 -33.64 -2.81
C PHE A 185 1.34 -34.90 -2.62
N ASN A 186 1.99 -36.06 -2.53
CA ASN A 186 1.31 -37.34 -2.26
C ASN A 186 0.94 -37.53 -0.79
N SER A 187 1.42 -36.65 0.10
CA SER A 187 1.16 -36.72 1.54
C SER A 187 0.90 -35.33 2.16
N PRO A 188 -0.12 -34.58 1.68
CA PRO A 188 -0.35 -33.18 2.07
C PRO A 188 -0.75 -33.00 3.54
N PHE A 189 -1.14 -34.09 4.22
CA PHE A 189 -1.52 -34.09 5.64
C PHE A 189 -0.43 -34.64 6.57
N GLN A 190 0.64 -35.26 6.05
CA GLN A 190 1.79 -35.70 6.87
C GLN A 190 2.86 -34.62 7.03
N SER A 191 2.72 -33.51 6.32
CA SER A 191 3.80 -32.59 6.02
C SER A 191 3.95 -31.39 6.96
N GLY A 192 3.32 -31.47 8.13
CA GLY A 192 3.81 -30.75 9.32
C GLY A 192 3.04 -29.50 9.74
N PHE A 193 2.03 -29.04 9.00
CA PHE A 193 1.06 -28.11 9.60
C PHE A 193 0.12 -28.89 10.50
N ALA A 194 0.11 -28.52 11.77
CA ALA A 194 -0.72 -29.17 12.76
C ALA A 194 -1.31 -28.10 13.67
N TRP A 195 -2.64 -28.06 13.78
CA TRP A 195 -3.36 -27.03 14.52
C TRP A 195 -2.91 -26.92 15.97
N GLU A 196 -2.57 -28.06 16.57
CA GLU A 196 -2.05 -28.18 17.94
C GLU A 196 -0.64 -27.62 18.11
N LYS A 197 0.12 -27.44 17.01
CA LYS A 197 1.46 -26.85 17.01
C LYS A 197 1.45 -25.35 16.71
N VAL A 198 0.30 -24.78 16.35
CA VAL A 198 0.19 -23.35 16.08
C VAL A 198 0.34 -22.57 17.38
N THR A 199 1.39 -21.76 17.44
CA THR A 199 1.73 -20.94 18.60
C THR A 199 0.76 -19.77 18.78
N ARG A 200 0.73 -19.18 19.97
CA ARG A 200 -0.09 -18.01 20.28
C ARG A 200 0.27 -16.81 19.39
N LEU A 201 1.56 -16.59 19.13
CA LEU A 201 2.04 -15.54 18.25
C LEU A 201 1.48 -15.70 16.83
N GLN A 202 1.49 -16.92 16.28
CA GLN A 202 0.92 -17.21 14.97
C GLN A 202 -0.58 -16.91 14.90
N TRP A 203 -1.34 -17.28 15.94
CA TRP A 203 -2.76 -16.94 16.04
C TRP A 203 -3.00 -15.43 16.08
N VAL A 204 -2.22 -14.69 16.88
CA VAL A 204 -2.30 -13.23 16.94
C VAL A 204 -2.02 -12.62 15.57
N MET A 205 -0.95 -13.06 14.90
CA MET A 205 -0.57 -12.59 13.56
C MET A 205 -1.68 -12.86 12.54
N LEU A 206 -2.29 -14.06 12.55
CA LEU A 206 -3.42 -14.38 11.67
C LEU A 206 -4.60 -13.44 11.91
N ILE A 207 -5.08 -13.38 13.16
CA ILE A 207 -6.30 -12.66 13.51
C ILE A 207 -6.13 -11.18 13.21
N GLN A 208 -5.02 -10.58 13.61
CA GLN A 208 -4.74 -9.18 13.29
C GLN A 208 -4.55 -8.96 11.80
N GLY A 209 -3.81 -9.84 11.12
CA GLY A 209 -3.60 -9.77 9.68
C GLY A 209 -4.91 -9.76 8.91
N LEU A 210 -5.87 -10.61 9.29
CA LEU A 210 -7.19 -10.67 8.68
C LEU A 210 -8.06 -9.47 9.07
N ILE A 211 -8.19 -9.15 10.37
CA ILE A 211 -9.10 -8.09 10.82
C ILE A 211 -8.62 -6.72 10.35
N ILE A 212 -7.36 -6.37 10.60
CA ILE A 212 -6.79 -5.07 10.21
C ILE A 212 -6.61 -5.05 8.69
N GLY A 213 -6.04 -6.10 8.13
CA GLY A 213 -5.72 -6.15 6.71
C GLY A 213 -6.95 -6.10 5.81
N GLN A 214 -7.95 -6.93 6.06
CA GLN A 214 -9.19 -6.90 5.30
C GLN A 214 -10.06 -5.69 5.68
N GLY A 215 -10.04 -5.27 6.94
CA GLY A 215 -10.73 -4.06 7.41
C GLY A 215 -10.28 -2.81 6.65
N LEU A 216 -8.96 -2.62 6.46
CA LEU A 216 -8.42 -1.53 5.65
C LEU A 216 -8.85 -1.65 4.18
N ASN A 217 -8.80 -2.84 3.57
CA ASN A 217 -9.28 -3.04 2.20
C ASN A 217 -10.76 -2.63 2.06
N VAL A 218 -11.63 -3.12 2.95
CA VAL A 218 -13.06 -2.77 2.97
C VAL A 218 -13.26 -1.26 3.12
N ALA A 219 -12.51 -0.63 4.02
CA ALA A 219 -12.60 0.81 4.25
C ALA A 219 -12.27 1.63 2.99
N ILE A 220 -11.29 1.20 2.20
CA ILE A 220 -10.90 1.89 0.96
C ILE A 220 -11.97 1.74 -0.11
N TYR A 221 -12.50 0.52 -0.31
CA TYR A 221 -13.60 0.33 -1.25
C TYR A 221 -14.82 1.16 -0.87
N ARG A 222 -15.08 1.36 0.42
CA ARG A 222 -16.14 2.27 0.88
C ARG A 222 -15.81 3.74 0.62
N ALA A 223 -14.56 4.14 0.80
CA ALA A 223 -14.12 5.54 0.67
C ALA A 223 -14.06 6.01 -0.80
N ILE A 224 -13.34 5.28 -1.66
CA ILE A 224 -13.03 5.72 -3.03
C ILE A 224 -13.68 4.85 -4.12
N GLY A 225 -14.37 3.79 -3.71
CA GLY A 225 -15.03 2.87 -4.62
C GLY A 225 -14.06 2.05 -5.46
N LYS A 226 -14.64 1.16 -6.27
CA LYS A 226 -13.92 0.34 -7.24
C LYS A 226 -13.09 1.19 -8.22
N ARG A 227 -13.64 2.31 -8.70
CA ARG A 227 -12.95 3.21 -9.64
C ARG A 227 -11.68 3.80 -9.04
N GLY A 228 -11.70 4.19 -7.77
CA GLY A 228 -10.51 4.71 -7.09
C GLY A 228 -9.45 3.64 -6.91
N VAL A 229 -9.85 2.45 -6.44
CA VAL A 229 -8.94 1.33 -6.17
C VAL A 229 -8.18 0.86 -7.43
N TYR A 230 -8.84 0.83 -8.58
CA TYR A 230 -8.28 0.27 -9.81
C TYR A 230 -7.82 1.36 -10.80
N TYR A 231 -7.24 2.45 -10.29
CA TYR A 231 -6.68 3.55 -11.08
C TYR A 231 -7.63 4.14 -12.13
N GLY A 232 -8.93 4.16 -11.86
CA GLY A 232 -9.94 4.67 -12.79
C GLY A 232 -9.62 6.09 -13.26
N HIS A 233 -9.09 6.94 -12.36
CA HIS A 233 -8.69 8.30 -12.72
C HIS A 233 -7.59 8.36 -13.80
N ARG A 234 -6.65 7.39 -13.83
CA ARG A 234 -5.62 7.30 -14.88
C ARG A 234 -6.23 6.90 -16.23
N LEU A 235 -7.37 6.21 -16.18
CA LEU A 235 -8.15 5.77 -17.33
C LEU A 235 -9.26 6.75 -17.73
N GLY A 236 -9.33 7.92 -17.10
CA GLY A 236 -10.34 8.97 -17.39
C GLY A 236 -11.69 8.76 -16.69
N GLU A 237 -11.79 7.84 -15.73
CA GLU A 237 -12.98 7.67 -14.90
C GLU A 237 -12.93 8.62 -13.70
N PRO A 238 -14.01 9.36 -13.38
CA PRO A 238 -14.03 10.23 -12.22
C PRO A 238 -13.90 9.39 -10.93
N SER A 239 -12.98 9.79 -10.05
CA SER A 239 -12.74 9.15 -8.77
C SER A 239 -12.66 10.21 -7.67
N PRO A 240 -13.37 10.01 -6.54
CA PRO A 240 -13.33 10.97 -5.44
C PRO A 240 -11.96 10.95 -4.77
N TRP A 241 -11.44 12.14 -4.44
CA TRP A 241 -10.28 12.27 -3.57
C TRP A 241 -10.75 12.34 -2.12
N VAL A 242 -10.23 11.46 -1.25
CA VAL A 242 -10.67 11.32 0.14
C VAL A 242 -9.49 11.47 1.09
N THR A 243 -9.63 12.36 2.07
CA THR A 243 -8.64 12.65 3.13
C THR A 243 -9.01 12.03 4.48
N GLY A 244 -10.27 11.57 4.62
CA GLY A 244 -10.77 10.89 5.81
C GLY A 244 -10.26 9.45 5.95
N PHE A 245 -10.80 8.71 6.93
CA PHE A 245 -10.44 7.31 7.13
C PHE A 245 -10.70 6.47 5.86
N PRO A 246 -9.77 5.58 5.45
CA PRO A 246 -8.54 5.19 6.14
C PRO A 246 -7.29 6.04 5.81
N PHE A 247 -7.39 7.01 4.90
CA PHE A 247 -6.28 7.86 4.46
C PHE A 247 -5.80 8.85 5.52
N SER A 248 -6.66 9.22 6.48
CA SER A 248 -6.28 10.04 7.65
C SER A 248 -5.34 9.32 8.61
N VAL A 249 -5.28 7.99 8.56
CA VAL A 249 -4.44 7.16 9.44
C VAL A 249 -3.10 6.86 8.78
N MET A 250 -3.11 6.49 7.49
CA MET A 250 -1.89 6.17 6.73
C MET A 250 -2.06 6.47 5.23
N PRO A 251 -0.97 6.76 4.48
CA PRO A 251 -1.07 7.17 3.07
C PRO A 251 -1.54 6.07 2.12
N HIS A 252 -1.11 4.82 2.36
CA HIS A 252 -1.33 3.67 1.47
C HIS A 252 -2.07 2.53 2.18
N PRO A 253 -3.31 2.76 2.65
CA PRO A 253 -4.00 1.80 3.51
C PRO A 253 -4.25 0.45 2.81
N GLN A 254 -4.33 0.43 1.47
CA GLN A 254 -4.59 -0.81 0.72
C GLN A 254 -3.36 -1.71 0.78
N TYR A 255 -2.21 -1.15 0.43
CA TYR A 255 -0.94 -1.87 0.43
C TYR A 255 -0.58 -2.33 1.84
N CYS A 256 -0.75 -1.46 2.84
CA CYS A 256 -0.59 -1.85 4.25
C CYS A 256 -1.53 -2.99 4.63
N GLY A 257 -2.81 -2.91 4.24
CA GLY A 257 -3.79 -3.94 4.56
C GLY A 257 -3.46 -5.31 3.94
N VAL A 258 -2.98 -5.32 2.69
CA VAL A 258 -2.53 -6.56 2.06
C VAL A 258 -1.26 -7.10 2.72
N CYS A 259 -0.29 -6.25 3.06
CA CYS A 259 0.92 -6.66 3.79
C CYS A 259 0.57 -7.34 5.13
N PHE A 260 -0.34 -6.75 5.93
CA PHE A 260 -0.81 -7.35 7.17
C PHE A 260 -1.46 -8.72 6.93
N THR A 261 -2.32 -8.82 5.91
CA THR A 261 -2.99 -10.09 5.57
C THR A 261 -1.97 -11.17 5.19
N VAL A 262 -1.06 -10.86 4.28
CA VAL A 262 -0.06 -11.82 3.78
C VAL A 262 0.90 -12.25 4.89
N ILE A 263 1.40 -11.31 5.69
CA ILE A 263 2.27 -11.64 6.85
C ILE A 263 1.52 -12.52 7.85
N GLY A 264 0.26 -12.19 8.17
CA GLY A 264 -0.55 -12.93 9.13
C GLY A 264 -0.83 -14.36 8.69
N VAL A 265 -1.32 -14.54 7.45
CA VAL A 265 -1.61 -15.86 6.87
C VAL A 265 -0.33 -16.69 6.71
N ASN A 266 0.75 -16.09 6.24
CA ASN A 266 1.99 -16.84 6.02
C ASN A 266 2.66 -17.21 7.35
N ALA A 267 2.64 -16.34 8.36
CA ALA A 267 3.13 -16.71 9.69
C ALA A 267 2.29 -17.83 10.30
N PHE A 268 0.97 -17.79 10.13
CA PHE A 268 0.07 -18.83 10.61
C PHE A 268 0.39 -20.20 10.03
N CYS A 269 0.57 -20.28 8.71
CA CYS A 269 0.88 -21.53 8.02
C CYS A 269 2.36 -21.93 8.12
N ALA A 270 3.22 -21.11 8.74
CA ALA A 270 4.66 -21.38 8.77
C ALA A 270 4.98 -22.65 9.59
N THR A 271 5.68 -23.58 8.94
CA THR A 271 6.30 -24.74 9.59
C THR A 271 7.82 -24.68 9.41
N ASP A 272 8.55 -25.43 10.22
CA ASP A 272 10.01 -25.52 10.16
C ASP A 272 10.53 -25.83 8.74
N THR A 273 9.87 -26.73 8.01
CA THR A 273 10.21 -27.10 6.64
C THR A 273 10.01 -25.93 5.68
N HIS A 274 8.85 -25.27 5.74
CA HIS A 274 8.55 -24.14 4.86
C HIS A 274 9.48 -22.95 5.10
N ILE A 275 9.79 -22.68 6.37
CA ILE A 275 10.70 -21.59 6.73
C ILE A 275 12.10 -21.85 6.19
N ALA A 276 12.62 -23.07 6.34
CA ALA A 276 13.91 -23.47 5.78
C ALA A 276 13.93 -23.38 4.25
N ALA A 277 12.79 -23.62 3.61
CA ALA A 277 12.59 -23.44 2.17
C ALA A 277 12.25 -21.99 1.77
N GLY A 278 12.49 -20.97 2.62
CA GLY A 278 12.37 -19.57 2.22
C GLY A 278 10.96 -19.00 2.22
N TRP A 279 10.00 -19.60 2.95
CA TRP A 279 8.62 -19.10 3.07
C TRP A 279 8.53 -17.62 3.50
N PHE A 280 9.32 -17.22 4.50
CA PHE A 280 9.36 -15.82 4.93
C PHE A 280 10.14 -14.91 3.97
N ASN A 281 11.10 -15.43 3.21
CA ASN A 281 11.76 -14.64 2.16
C ASN A 281 10.78 -14.31 1.02
N LEU A 282 9.96 -15.28 0.61
CA LEU A 282 8.90 -15.05 -0.37
C LEU A 282 7.86 -14.03 0.15
N THR A 283 7.51 -14.13 1.43
CA THR A 283 6.63 -13.17 2.13
C THR A 283 7.24 -11.76 2.13
N ALA A 284 8.53 -11.64 2.46
CA ALA A 284 9.23 -10.36 2.50
C ALA A 284 9.33 -9.72 1.11
N ILE A 285 9.62 -10.51 0.07
CA ILE A 285 9.62 -10.06 -1.33
C ILE A 285 8.23 -9.52 -1.71
N GLN A 286 7.16 -10.23 -1.33
CA GLN A 286 5.80 -9.78 -1.57
C GLN A 286 5.48 -8.42 -0.91
N VAL A 287 5.97 -8.20 0.31
CA VAL A 287 5.85 -6.91 1.02
C VAL A 287 6.68 -5.83 0.32
N LEU A 288 7.93 -6.12 -0.06
CA LEU A 288 8.78 -5.18 -0.80
C LEU A 288 8.15 -4.77 -2.13
N PHE A 289 7.48 -5.69 -2.82
CA PHE A 289 6.70 -5.39 -4.01
C PHE A 289 5.53 -4.43 -3.73
N TYR A 290 4.88 -4.50 -2.58
CA TYR A 290 3.86 -3.51 -2.19
C TYR A 290 4.49 -2.15 -1.85
N CYS A 291 5.66 -2.13 -1.19
CA CYS A 291 6.41 -0.90 -0.98
C CYS A 291 6.85 -0.25 -2.31
N TYR A 292 7.27 -1.07 -3.28
CA TYR A 292 7.57 -0.61 -4.63
C TYR A 292 6.35 0.05 -5.28
N MET A 293 5.15 -0.55 -5.19
CA MET A 293 3.95 0.10 -5.75
C MET A 293 3.58 1.41 -5.06
N ALA A 294 3.71 1.48 -3.74
CA ALA A 294 3.53 2.73 -3.01
C ALA A 294 4.46 3.84 -3.55
N PHE A 295 5.72 3.48 -3.82
CA PHE A 295 6.69 4.39 -4.42
C PHE A 295 6.32 4.77 -5.87
N VAL A 296 5.91 3.81 -6.70
CA VAL A 296 5.45 4.10 -8.08
C VAL A 296 4.28 5.08 -8.06
N GLU A 297 3.29 4.86 -7.21
CA GLU A 297 2.09 5.71 -7.12
C GLU A 297 2.41 7.14 -6.67
N ASP A 298 3.31 7.29 -5.70
CA ASP A 298 3.66 8.61 -5.19
C ASP A 298 4.61 9.38 -6.15
N TYR A 299 5.53 8.71 -6.84
CA TYR A 299 6.66 9.39 -7.49
C TYR A 299 6.71 9.30 -9.02
N LEU A 300 6.14 8.26 -9.64
CA LEU A 300 6.17 8.05 -11.09
C LEU A 300 4.92 8.57 -11.79
#